data_AF-A0A1I2E3E2-F1
#
_entry.id   AF-A0A1I2E3E2-F1
#
_cell.length_a   1.000
_cell.length_b   1.000
_cell.length_c   1.000
_cell.angle_alpha   90.00
_cell.angle_beta   90.00
_cell.angle_gamma   90.00
#
_symmetry.space_group_name_H-M   'P 1'
#
loop_
_entity.id
_entity.type
_entity.pdbx_description
1 polymer ?
#
loop_
_entity_poly.entity_id
_entity_poly.type
_entity_poly.pdbx_seq_one_letter_code
_entity_poly.pdbx_strand_id
1 'polypeptide(L)'
;MTRSIFHIVASIVCILLPVIFLLYMFWDMHQPKIGPVGDGKPNYPTFILLVPIISCFLMGVLNLPVGISRYRQQKRNHQHDKDNNV
;
A
#
# COMPACT_ATOMS: atom_id res chain seq x y z
N MET A 1 15.59 -7.01 -11.06
CA MET A 1 14.59 -7.24 -9.99
C MET A 1 13.67 -8.35 -10.46
N THR A 2 13.53 -9.48 -9.73
CA THR A 2 12.61 -10.54 -10.16
C THR A 2 11.16 -10.08 -9.97
N ARG A 3 10.25 -10.54 -10.84
CA ARG A 3 8.83 -10.15 -10.83
C ARG A 3 8.18 -10.31 -9.45
N SER A 4 8.59 -11.32 -8.68
CA SER A 4 8.11 -11.56 -7.32
C SER A 4 8.55 -10.48 -6.33
N ILE A 5 9.79 -9.98 -6.42
CA ILE A 5 10.28 -8.89 -5.58
C ILE A 5 9.52 -7.60 -5.89
N PHE A 6 9.26 -7.31 -7.17
CA PHE A 6 8.46 -6.15 -7.58
C PHE A 6 7.04 -6.20 -6.99
N HIS A 7 6.39 -7.38 -7.04
CA HIS A 7 5.07 -7.58 -6.42
C HIS A 7 5.06 -7.32 -4.91
N ILE A 8 6.10 -7.75 -4.19
CA ILE A 8 6.23 -7.51 -2.75
C ILE A 8 6.38 -6.01 -2.48
N VAL A 9 7.27 -5.32 -3.20
CA VAL A 9 7.48 -3.88 -3.04
C VAL A 9 6.20 -3.09 -3.36
N ALA A 10 5.51 -3.42 -4.46
CA ALA A 10 4.24 -2.79 -4.80
C ALA A 10 3.16 -3.01 -3.73
N SER A 11 3.11 -4.21 -3.13
CA SER A 11 2.18 -4.52 -2.03
C SER A 11 2.50 -3.70 -0.78
N ILE A 12 3.78 -3.53 -0.43
CA ILE A 12 4.21 -2.67 0.69
C ILE A 12 3.80 -1.21 0.44
N VAL A 13 4.01 -0.70 -0.79
CA VAL A 13 3.60 0.66 -1.16
C VAL A 13 2.09 0.83 -1.04
N CYS A 14 1.29 -0.15 -1.48
CA CYS A 14 -0.17 -0.13 -1.32
C CYS A 14 -0.64 -0.19 0.14
N ILE A 15 0.20 -0.67 1.06
CA ILE A 15 -0.10 -0.65 2.51
C ILE A 15 0.27 0.71 3.11
N LEU A 16 1.42 1.26 2.74
CA LEU A 16 1.94 2.51 3.32
C LEU A 16 1.21 3.76 2.82
N LEU A 17 0.90 3.83 1.52
CA LEU A 17 0.24 4.99 0.93
C LEU A 17 -1.09 5.34 1.61
N PRO A 18 -2.04 4.40 1.79
CA PRO A 18 -3.30 4.67 2.50
C PRO A 18 -3.09 5.21 3.91
N VAL A 19 -2.10 4.68 4.65
CA VAL A 19 -1.79 5.13 6.01
C VAL A 19 -1.30 6.57 6.02
N ILE A 20 -0.39 6.93 5.10
CA ILE A 20 0.11 8.30 4.96
C ILE A 20 -1.03 9.25 4.58
N PHE A 21 -1.89 8.84 3.64
CA PHE A 21 -3.05 9.63 3.24
C PHE A 21 -4.03 9.86 4.40
N LEU A 22 -4.31 8.85 5.21
CA LEU A 22 -5.18 9.00 6.39
C LEU A 22 -4.57 9.94 7.43
N LEU A 23 -3.26 9.84 7.68
CA LEU A 23 -2.56 10.76 8.59
C LEU A 23 -2.58 12.20 8.07
N TYR A 24 -2.35 12.40 6.77
CA TYR A 24 -2.42 13.70 6.14
C TYR A 24 -3.85 14.28 6.22
N MET A 25 -4.86 13.46 5.95
CA MET A 25 -6.25 13.88 6.01
C MET A 25 -6.67 14.22 7.45
N PHE A 26 -6.25 13.41 8.42
CA PHE A 26 -6.46 13.70 9.84
C PHE A 26 -5.81 15.02 10.25
N TRP A 27 -4.58 15.26 9.79
CA TRP A 27 -3.88 16.52 10.04
C TRP A 27 -4.62 17.72 9.41
N ASP A 28 -5.00 17.63 8.13
CA ASP A 28 -5.72 18.70 7.40
C ASP A 28 -7.09 19.03 8.01
N MET A 29 -7.79 18.04 8.57
CA MET A 29 -9.06 18.26 9.27
C MET A 29 -8.92 19.12 10.53
N HIS A 30 -7.78 19.04 11.22
CA HIS A 30 -7.52 19.79 12.45
C HIS A 30 -6.90 21.15 12.20
N GLN A 31 -6.51 21.46 10.96
CA GLN A 31 -6.00 22.78 10.63
C GLN A 31 -7.16 23.79 10.54
N PRO A 32 -7.04 24.96 11.21
CA PRO A 32 -8.04 26.00 11.12
C PRO A 32 -8.02 26.57 9.70
N LYS A 33 -9.05 26.28 8.90
CA LYS A 33 -9.20 26.71 7.49
C LYS A 33 -9.64 28.18 7.40
N ILE A 34 -8.86 29.06 8.03
CA ILE A 34 -9.05 30.51 8.05
C ILE A 34 -8.10 31.15 7.03
N GLY A 35 -8.68 31.71 5.97
CA GLY A 35 -7.96 32.39 4.89
C GLY A 35 -8.93 32.85 3.80
N PRO A 36 -8.46 33.61 2.79
CA PRO A 36 -9.32 34.22 1.75
C PRO A 36 -10.12 33.22 0.88
N VAL A 37 -9.85 31.91 1.00
CA VAL A 37 -10.54 30.82 0.28
C VAL A 37 -11.09 29.73 1.20
N GLY A 38 -11.14 29.96 2.52
CA GLY A 38 -11.55 28.97 3.52
C GLY A 38 -12.81 29.38 4.29
N ASP A 39 -13.87 28.58 4.19
CA ASP A 39 -15.16 28.82 4.87
C ASP A 39 -15.14 28.51 6.38
N GLY A 40 -13.97 28.23 6.98
CA GLY A 40 -13.81 27.88 8.39
C GLY A 40 -14.46 26.56 8.82
N LYS A 41 -15.09 25.82 7.90
CA LYS A 41 -15.73 24.54 8.18
C LYS A 41 -14.76 23.37 8.03
N PRO A 42 -14.73 22.40 8.97
CA PRO A 42 -13.97 21.18 8.79
C PRO A 42 -14.53 20.38 7.60
N ASN A 43 -13.66 20.09 6.63
CA ASN A 43 -13.98 19.21 5.51
C ASN A 43 -13.78 17.77 5.95
N TYR A 44 -14.88 17.13 6.37
CA TYR A 44 -14.85 15.71 6.72
C TYR A 44 -14.69 14.85 5.46
N PRO A 45 -13.95 13.72 5.55
CA PRO A 45 -13.88 12.74 4.49
C PRO A 45 -15.28 12.27 4.10
N THR A 46 -15.66 12.48 2.84
CA THR A 46 -16.86 11.83 2.30
C THR A 46 -16.60 10.33 2.22
N PHE A 47 -17.61 9.51 2.54
CA PHE A 47 -17.53 8.04 2.46
C PHE A 47 -16.97 7.53 1.11
N ILE A 48 -17.30 8.21 0.02
CA ILE A 48 -16.81 7.88 -1.34
C ILE A 48 -15.28 7.97 -1.44
N LEU A 49 -14.65 8.86 -0.67
CA LEU A 49 -13.20 9.08 -0.65
C LEU A 49 -12.46 8.00 0.18
N LEU A 50 -13.16 7.38 1.14
CA LEU A 50 -12.63 6.28 1.95
C LEU A 50 -12.58 4.94 1.19
N VAL A 51 -13.53 4.70 0.28
CA VAL A 51 -13.59 3.45 -0.51
C VAL A 51 -12.28 3.13 -1.24
N PRO A 52 -11.67 4.03 -2.02
CA PRO A 52 -10.40 3.75 -2.72
C PRO A 52 -9.22 3.56 -1.75
N ILE A 53 -9.22 4.25 -0.60
CA ILE A 53 -8.16 4.13 0.42
C ILE A 53 -8.21 2.73 1.04
N ILE A 54 -9.40 2.29 1.44
CA ILE A 54 -9.61 0.98 2.05
C ILE A 54 -9.35 -0.14 1.03
N SER A 55 -9.83 0.01 -0.21
CA SER A 55 -9.61 -1.01 -1.24
C SER A 55 -8.14 -1.15 -1.62
N CYS A 56 -7.40 -0.05 -1.72
CA CYS A 56 -5.95 -0.06 -1.95
C CYS A 56 -5.21 -0.77 -0.82
N PHE A 57 -5.56 -0.47 0.43
CA PHE A 57 -4.97 -1.11 1.61
C PHE A 57 -5.23 -2.62 1.63
N LEU A 58 -6.49 -3.04 1.44
CA LEU A 58 -6.87 -4.46 1.39
C LEU A 58 -6.14 -5.18 0.26
N MET A 59 -6.03 -4.56 -0.92
CA MET A 59 -5.32 -5.12 -2.05
C MET A 59 -3.83 -5.34 -1.74
N GLY A 60 -3.19 -4.43 -1.01
CA GLY A 60 -1.81 -4.60 -0.54
C GLY A 60 -1.66 -5.74 0.47
N VAL A 61 -2.52 -5.78 1.50
CA VAL A 61 -2.47 -6.80 2.55
C VAL A 61 -2.74 -8.21 2.01
N LEU A 62 -3.71 -8.36 1.11
CA LEU A 62 -4.07 -9.66 0.54
C LEU A 62 -3.03 -10.18 -0.46
N ASN A 63 -2.35 -9.29 -1.20
CA ASN A 63 -1.35 -9.68 -2.20
C ASN A 63 0.04 -9.93 -1.61
N LEU A 64 0.37 -9.34 -0.45
CA LEU A 64 1.65 -9.53 0.22
C LEU A 64 1.99 -11.02 0.50
N PRO A 65 1.12 -11.84 1.14
CA PRO A 65 1.42 -13.24 1.42
C PRO A 65 1.56 -14.07 0.13
N VAL A 66 0.78 -13.76 -0.90
CA VAL A 66 0.88 -14.41 -2.23
C VAL A 66 2.25 -14.11 -2.86
N GLY A 67 2.68 -12.85 -2.82
CA GLY A 67 4.00 -12.42 -3.31
C GLY A 67 5.15 -13.11 -2.57
N ILE A 68 5.07 -13.22 -1.24
CA ILE A 68 6.07 -13.91 -0.40
C ILE A 68 6.12 -15.40 -0.73
N SER A 69 4.97 -16.07 -0.83
CA SER A 69 4.90 -17.49 -1.17
C SER A 69 5.54 -17.77 -2.54
N ARG A 70 5.23 -16.95 -3.55
CA ARG A 70 5.79 -17.06 -4.90
C ARG A 70 7.29 -16.80 -4.95
N TYR A 71 7.78 -15.81 -4.17
CA TYR A 71 9.21 -15.55 -4.02
C TYR A 71 9.95 -16.75 -3.40
N ARG A 72 9.38 -17.36 -2.35
CA ARG A 72 9.94 -18.56 -1.71
C ARG A 72 10.01 -19.73 -2.67
N GLN A 73 8.96 -19.95 -3.48
CA GLN A 73 8.95 -21.01 -4.50
C GLN A 73 10.02 -20.79 -5.58
N GLN A 74 10.15 -19.57 -6.11
CA GLN A 74 11.22 -19.26 -7.07
C GLN A 74 12.60 -19.51 -6.50
N LYS A 75 12.86 -19.08 -5.25
CA LYS A 75 14.15 -19.31 -4.61
C LYS A 75 14.47 -20.80 -4.46
N ARG A 76 13.48 -21.64 -4.10
CA ARG A 76 13.65 -23.10 -4.01
C ARG A 76 13.99 -23.72 -5.36
N ASN A 77 13.30 -23.33 -6.44
CA ASN A 77 13.55 -23.87 -7.77
C ASN A 77 14.93 -23.49 -8.30
N HIS A 78 15.37 -22.24 -8.10
CA HIS A 78 16.73 -21.81 -8.46
C HIS A 78 17.83 -22.54 -7.68
N GLN A 79 17.52 -23.04 -6.48
CA GLN A 79 18.48 -23.75 -5.66
C GLN A 79 18.57 -25.23 -6.07
N HIS A 80 17.44 -25.86 -6.42
CA HIS A 80 17.39 -27.21 -6.97
C HIS A 80 18.10 -27.31 -8.34
N ASP A 81 17.97 -26.30 -9.19
CA ASP A 81 18.64 -26.24 -10.51
C ASP A 81 20.16 -26.06 -10.38
N LYS A 82 20.63 -25.42 -9.30
CA LYS A 82 22.06 -25.34 -8.97
C LYS A 82 22.62 -26.66 -8.47
N ASP A 83 21.86 -27.39 -7.65
CA ASP A 83 22.28 -28.67 -7.07
C ASP A 83 22.34 -29.79 -8.12
N ASN A 84 21.43 -29.76 -9.11
CA ASN A 84 21.42 -30.73 -10.21
C ASN A 84 22.43 -30.47 -11.34
N ASN A 85 23.12 -29.32 -11.32
CA ASN A 85 24.15 -28.94 -12.29
C ASN A 85 25.58 -29.02 -11.71
N VAL A 86 25.74 -29.61 -10.52
CA VAL A 86 27.02 -29.95 -9.87
C VAL A 86 27.17 -31.46 -9.86
#